data_AF-A0A352W0K3-F1
#
_entry.id   AF-A0A352W0K3-F1
#
_cell.length_a   1.000
_cell.length_b   1.000
_cell.length_c   1.000
_cell.angle_alpha   90.00
_cell.angle_beta   90.00
_cell.angle_gamma   90.00
#
_symmetry.space_group_name_H-M   'P 1'
#
loop_
_entity.id
_entity.type
_entity.pdbx_description
1 polymer ?
#
loop_
_entity_poly.entity_id
_entity_poly.type
_entity_poly.pdbx_seq_one_letter_code
_entity_poly.pdbx_strand_id
1 'polypeptide(L)'
;MLNIFKLTAARIKYILIIFRRIKIMEPANQSINRQQLVLDLKNIGIRKGDILLAHSSLSRMGHIEGGADTVIDALWEALGEKGTLLMPSFQSGGEHQILRQSCIFDLRTSPSEMGLITETFRLRKGVIRSLSPTHCTAGYGAHAEEILKDHQFCTVSVGKGSPYEKLIKMNGKILLLGVGHGNNTSLHYIENVNGAPTVCAEIFRPVVIDLEGRCWVVPTQPHMPGLSRRYNCPEVENEIVKASFQKNGKIGLADAKLVEAGSMAELIGKKIRQNPLYLINVFSH
;
A
#
# COMPACT_ATOMS: atom_id res chain seq x y z
N MET A 1 1.67 -72.80 20.59
CA MET A 1 0.70 -72.56 19.49
C MET A 1 -0.32 -71.57 20.03
N LEU A 2 -0.14 -70.27 19.78
CA LEU A 2 -0.74 -69.51 18.64
C LEU A 2 -2.26 -69.78 18.53
N ASN A 3 -3.16 -68.81 18.52
CA ASN A 3 -3.04 -67.46 18.00
C ASN A 3 -4.15 -66.58 18.63
N ILE A 4 -3.74 -65.65 19.47
CA ILE A 4 -4.58 -64.53 19.91
C ILE A 4 -4.70 -63.56 18.72
N PHE A 5 -5.94 -63.37 18.26
CA PHE A 5 -6.43 -62.25 17.45
C PHE A 5 -5.50 -61.72 16.33
N LYS A 6 -5.50 -62.41 15.17
CA LYS A 6 -5.16 -61.78 13.89
C LYS A 6 -6.32 -60.86 13.47
N LEU A 7 -6.28 -59.61 13.90
CA LEU A 7 -7.08 -58.55 13.31
C LEU A 7 -6.53 -58.25 11.92
N THR A 8 -7.34 -58.48 10.89
CA THR A 8 -6.98 -58.20 9.50
C THR A 8 -6.81 -56.70 9.27
N ALA A 9 -5.83 -56.33 8.43
CA ALA A 9 -5.43 -54.97 8.11
C ALA A 9 -6.60 -54.05 7.65
N ALA A 10 -7.71 -54.62 7.20
CA ALA A 10 -8.91 -53.89 6.79
C ALA A 10 -9.70 -53.27 7.97
N ARG A 11 -9.72 -53.90 9.16
CA ARG A 11 -10.44 -53.37 10.34
C ARG A 11 -9.64 -52.30 11.09
N ILE A 12 -8.31 -52.41 11.09
CA ILE A 12 -7.41 -51.35 11.58
C ILE A 12 -7.56 -50.09 10.72
N LYS A 13 -7.72 -50.24 9.40
CA LYS A 13 -8.01 -49.11 8.50
C LYS A 13 -9.34 -48.42 8.83
N TYR A 14 -10.37 -49.16 9.22
CA TYR A 14 -11.67 -48.58 9.58
C TYR A 14 -11.64 -47.82 10.93
N ILE A 15 -10.92 -48.32 11.93
CA ILE A 15 -10.74 -47.59 13.21
C ILE A 15 -9.81 -46.38 13.03
N LEU A 16 -8.77 -46.47 12.19
CA LEU A 16 -7.94 -45.31 11.81
C LEU A 16 -8.67 -44.28 10.93
N ILE A 17 -9.69 -44.68 10.17
CA ILE A 17 -10.54 -43.76 9.40
C ILE A 17 -11.54 -43.03 10.32
N ILE A 18 -12.04 -43.68 11.36
CA ILE A 18 -12.89 -43.04 12.38
C ILE A 18 -12.05 -42.09 13.25
N PHE A 19 -10.80 -42.43 13.58
CA PHE A 19 -9.89 -41.51 14.28
C PHE A 19 -9.27 -40.42 13.38
N ARG A 20 -9.20 -40.60 12.05
CA ARG A 20 -8.85 -39.53 11.09
C ARG A 20 -9.98 -38.54 10.80
N ARG A 21 -11.16 -38.75 11.39
CA ARG A 21 -12.33 -37.86 11.28
C ARG A 21 -12.72 -37.16 12.57
N ILE A 22 -11.87 -37.21 13.59
CA ILE A 22 -11.78 -36.08 14.52
C ILE A 22 -10.87 -35.08 13.82
N LYS A 23 -11.48 -34.26 12.96
CA LYS A 23 -10.95 -32.92 12.72
C LYS A 23 -10.71 -32.38 14.13
N ILE A 24 -9.44 -32.25 14.53
CA ILE A 24 -9.09 -31.26 15.54
C ILE A 24 -9.80 -30.03 15.02
N MET A 25 -10.86 -29.61 15.73
CA MET A 25 -11.48 -28.33 15.48
C MET A 25 -10.31 -27.37 15.60
N GLU A 26 -9.81 -26.87 14.47
CA GLU A 26 -9.01 -25.67 14.51
C GLU A 26 -9.80 -24.68 15.36
N PRO A 27 -9.16 -24.03 16.34
CA PRO A 27 -9.86 -23.08 17.20
C PRO A 27 -10.66 -22.18 16.28
N ALA A 28 -11.98 -22.11 16.51
CA ALA A 28 -12.95 -21.46 15.65
C ALA A 28 -12.29 -20.25 14.98
N ASN A 29 -12.12 -20.30 13.65
CA ASN A 29 -11.37 -19.34 12.84
C ASN A 29 -11.73 -17.93 13.32
N GLN A 30 -10.91 -17.37 14.23
CA GLN A 30 -11.35 -16.26 15.07
C GLN A 30 -11.44 -15.05 14.17
N SER A 31 -12.66 -14.64 13.89
CA SER A 31 -12.96 -13.55 12.98
C SER A 31 -12.46 -12.25 13.61
N ILE A 32 -11.72 -11.48 12.84
CA ILE A 32 -11.18 -10.20 13.32
C ILE A 32 -12.23 -9.13 13.03
N ASN A 33 -12.72 -8.50 14.10
CA ASN A 33 -13.72 -7.45 14.02
C ASN A 33 -13.09 -6.04 14.00
N ARG A 34 -13.95 -5.02 13.80
CA ARG A 34 -13.52 -3.63 13.72
C ARG A 34 -12.81 -3.14 14.98
N GLN A 35 -13.32 -3.48 16.16
CA GLN A 35 -12.79 -2.99 17.43
C GLN A 35 -11.36 -3.50 17.67
N GLN A 36 -11.07 -4.75 17.30
CA GLN A 36 -9.73 -5.30 17.35
C GLN A 36 -8.78 -4.53 16.40
N LEU A 37 -9.19 -4.29 15.15
CA LEU A 37 -8.38 -3.51 14.21
C LEU A 37 -8.10 -2.09 14.72
N VAL A 38 -9.10 -1.41 15.27
CA VAL A 38 -8.93 -0.06 15.85
C VAL A 38 -7.93 -0.07 17.00
N LEU A 39 -7.98 -1.08 17.87
CA LEU A 39 -7.03 -1.24 18.96
C LEU A 39 -5.61 -1.48 18.42
N ASP A 40 -5.45 -2.38 17.45
CA ASP A 40 -4.14 -2.68 16.85
C ASP A 40 -3.53 -1.45 16.17
N LEU A 41 -4.34 -0.70 15.41
CA LEU A 41 -3.95 0.56 14.75
C LEU A 41 -3.46 1.60 15.78
N LYS A 42 -4.17 1.73 16.91
CA LYS A 42 -3.74 2.61 18.00
C LYS A 42 -2.46 2.09 18.67
N ASN A 43 -2.33 0.78 18.86
CA ASN A 43 -1.16 0.17 19.50
C ASN A 43 0.12 0.36 18.67
N ILE A 44 0.07 0.20 17.34
CA ILE A 44 1.24 0.43 16.48
C ILE A 44 1.68 1.90 16.44
N GLY A 45 0.76 2.84 16.72
CA GLY A 45 1.10 4.25 16.90
C GLY A 45 0.24 5.25 16.12
N ILE A 46 -0.84 4.81 15.48
CA ILE A 46 -1.78 5.74 14.83
C ILE A 46 -2.52 6.53 15.91
N ARG A 47 -2.67 7.83 15.68
CA ARG A 47 -3.29 8.79 16.58
C ARG A 47 -4.38 9.57 15.84
N LYS A 48 -5.32 10.10 16.63
CA LYS A 48 -6.35 10.98 16.08
C LYS A 48 -5.70 12.22 15.46
N GLY A 49 -6.14 12.62 14.28
CA GLY A 49 -5.58 13.75 13.54
C GLY A 49 -4.38 13.42 12.65
N ASP A 50 -3.89 12.18 12.65
CA ASP A 50 -2.81 11.78 11.74
C ASP A 50 -3.24 11.92 10.26
N ILE A 51 -2.26 12.20 9.39
CA ILE A 51 -2.38 12.05 7.94
C ILE A 51 -1.69 10.74 7.57
N LEU A 52 -2.43 9.79 7.01
CA LEU A 52 -1.97 8.42 6.81
C LEU A 52 -2.10 8.00 5.34
N LEU A 53 -0.98 7.62 4.72
CA LEU A 53 -0.97 6.90 3.45
C LEU A 53 -0.90 5.40 3.73
N ALA A 54 -1.92 4.65 3.33
CA ALA A 54 -1.99 3.21 3.57
C ALA A 54 -1.73 2.40 2.28
N HIS A 55 -0.84 1.42 2.40
CA HIS A 55 -0.68 0.31 1.47
C HIS A 55 -1.10 -0.96 2.19
N SER A 56 -1.90 -1.83 1.55
CA SER A 56 -2.52 -2.94 2.26
C SER A 56 -2.66 -4.22 1.43
N SER A 57 -2.61 -5.37 2.10
CA SER A 57 -2.99 -6.66 1.55
C SER A 57 -4.02 -7.35 2.45
N LEU A 58 -5.30 -7.29 2.05
CA LEU A 58 -6.42 -7.85 2.84
C LEU A 58 -6.23 -9.34 3.16
N SER A 59 -5.72 -10.12 2.20
CA SER A 59 -5.51 -11.56 2.37
C SER A 59 -4.47 -11.92 3.43
N ARG A 60 -3.61 -10.97 3.82
CA ARG A 60 -2.61 -11.17 4.90
C ARG A 60 -3.15 -10.87 6.29
N MET A 61 -4.32 -10.26 6.39
CA MET A 61 -4.89 -9.83 7.68
C MET A 61 -5.67 -10.93 8.41
N GLY A 62 -5.93 -12.07 7.76
CA GLY A 62 -6.82 -13.11 8.26
C GLY A 62 -8.26 -12.89 7.82
N HIS A 63 -9.21 -13.57 8.48
CA HIS A 63 -10.63 -13.40 8.18
C HIS A 63 -11.18 -12.15 8.88
N ILE A 64 -11.35 -11.06 8.12
CA ILE A 64 -11.96 -9.81 8.62
C ILE A 64 -13.47 -9.88 8.45
N GLU A 65 -14.22 -9.68 9.53
CA GLU A 65 -15.68 -9.54 9.48
C GLU A 65 -16.05 -8.33 8.63
N GLY A 66 -16.88 -8.47 7.60
CA GLY A 66 -17.23 -7.36 6.70
C GLY A 66 -16.11 -6.97 5.71
N GLY A 67 -14.98 -7.68 5.68
CA GLY A 67 -13.96 -7.53 4.65
C GLY A 67 -13.32 -6.13 4.59
N ALA A 68 -13.20 -5.59 3.37
CA ALA A 68 -12.52 -4.33 3.12
C ALA A 68 -13.18 -3.13 3.83
N ASP A 69 -14.51 -3.10 3.91
CA ASP A 69 -15.25 -2.02 4.55
C ASP A 69 -14.87 -1.86 6.02
N THR A 70 -14.76 -2.97 6.74
CA THR A 70 -14.35 -2.97 8.16
C THR A 70 -12.93 -2.46 8.36
N VAL A 71 -12.01 -2.74 7.44
CA VAL A 71 -10.64 -2.21 7.51
C VAL A 71 -10.65 -0.69 7.31
N ILE A 72 -11.42 -0.19 6.34
CA ILE A 72 -11.53 1.25 6.07
C ILE A 72 -12.18 1.97 7.26
N ASP A 73 -13.27 1.40 7.81
CA ASP A 73 -13.95 1.97 8.98
C ASP A 73 -13.02 1.99 10.20
N ALA A 74 -12.22 0.95 10.42
CA ALA A 74 -11.24 0.91 11.50
C ALA A 74 -10.16 1.99 11.33
N LEU A 75 -9.67 2.21 10.11
CA LEU A 75 -8.71 3.28 9.80
C LEU A 75 -9.31 4.66 10.09
N TRP A 76 -10.53 4.93 9.60
CA TRP A 76 -11.21 6.19 9.87
C TRP A 76 -11.48 6.40 11.37
N GLU A 77 -11.91 5.37 12.09
CA GLU A 77 -12.16 5.45 13.53
C GLU A 77 -10.86 5.73 14.32
N ALA A 78 -9.74 5.10 13.92
CA ALA A 78 -8.44 5.34 14.53
C ALA A 78 -7.92 6.77 14.29
N LEU A 79 -8.13 7.30 13.08
CA LEU A 79 -7.72 8.65 12.67
C LEU A 79 -8.65 9.74 13.22
N GLY A 80 -9.92 9.43 13.48
CA GLY A 80 -10.93 10.39 13.93
C GLY A 80 -11.24 11.48 12.91
N GLU A 81 -12.15 12.39 13.27
CA GLU A 81 -12.71 13.41 12.36
C GLU A 81 -11.67 14.39 11.80
N LYS A 82 -10.58 14.65 12.54
CA LYS A 82 -9.50 15.53 12.11
C LYS A 82 -8.41 14.81 11.31
N GLY A 83 -8.47 13.48 11.21
CA GLY A 83 -7.47 12.70 10.50
C GLY A 83 -7.70 12.72 8.99
N THR A 84 -6.72 12.23 8.25
CA THR A 84 -6.77 12.10 6.79
C THR A 84 -6.26 10.73 6.38
N LEU A 85 -7.02 10.01 5.57
CA LEU A 85 -6.65 8.72 5.01
C LEU A 85 -6.42 8.87 3.51
N LEU A 86 -5.28 8.39 3.03
CA LEU A 86 -4.87 8.35 1.64
C LEU A 86 -4.55 6.92 1.23
N MET A 87 -4.88 6.54 0.00
CA MET A 87 -4.48 5.25 -0.58
C MET A 87 -4.12 5.44 -2.05
N PRO A 88 -3.01 4.84 -2.53
CA PRO A 88 -2.79 4.75 -3.96
C PRO A 88 -3.96 4.03 -4.62
N SER A 89 -4.40 4.57 -5.75
CA SER A 89 -5.65 4.13 -6.39
C SER A 89 -5.49 3.84 -7.88
N PHE A 90 -4.26 3.66 -8.38
CA PHE A 90 -3.99 3.55 -9.81
C PHE A 90 -4.17 2.14 -10.37
N GLN A 91 -4.11 2.03 -11.70
CA GLN A 91 -4.15 0.75 -12.42
C GLN A 91 -2.80 0.05 -12.35
N SER A 92 -2.80 -1.28 -12.36
CA SER A 92 -1.58 -2.08 -12.40
C SER A 92 -0.97 -2.04 -13.80
N GLY A 93 0.30 -2.43 -13.88
CA GLY A 93 1.08 -2.38 -15.11
C GLY A 93 2.16 -1.31 -15.08
N GLY A 94 3.08 -1.38 -16.03
CA GLY A 94 4.15 -0.39 -16.16
C GLY A 94 3.62 0.94 -16.69
N GLU A 95 4.16 2.06 -16.24
CA GLU A 95 3.72 3.39 -16.68
C GLU A 95 3.73 3.55 -18.20
N HIS A 96 4.75 3.03 -18.89
CA HIS A 96 4.79 3.07 -20.36
C HIS A 96 3.65 2.30 -21.02
N GLN A 97 3.18 1.20 -20.42
CA GLN A 97 2.03 0.45 -20.92
C GLN A 97 0.76 1.29 -20.77
N ILE A 98 0.56 1.89 -19.59
CA ILE A 98 -0.57 2.77 -19.31
C ILE A 98 -0.55 3.93 -20.31
N LEU A 99 0.57 4.64 -20.45
CA LEU A 99 0.67 5.87 -21.25
C LEU A 99 0.59 5.65 -22.77
N ARG A 100 1.08 4.51 -23.30
CA ARG A 100 1.11 4.26 -24.76
C ARG A 100 -0.24 3.89 -25.37
N GLN A 101 -1.20 3.40 -24.59
CA GLN A 101 -2.48 2.92 -25.10
C GLN A 101 -3.49 4.04 -25.45
N SER A 102 -3.04 5.27 -25.72
CA SER A 102 -3.91 6.45 -25.84
C SER A 102 -4.78 6.63 -24.59
N CYS A 103 -4.15 6.60 -23.41
CA CYS A 103 -4.84 6.52 -22.13
C CYS A 103 -5.76 7.73 -21.92
N ILE A 104 -7.06 7.45 -21.98
CA ILE A 104 -8.08 8.22 -21.29
C ILE A 104 -8.18 7.60 -19.90
N PHE A 105 -7.65 8.28 -18.89
CA PHE A 105 -7.82 7.88 -17.50
C PHE A 105 -9.02 8.63 -16.92
N ASP A 106 -10.11 7.93 -16.63
CA ASP A 106 -11.34 8.55 -16.14
C ASP A 106 -11.49 8.27 -14.64
N LEU A 107 -11.46 9.31 -13.81
CA LEU A 107 -11.52 9.17 -12.35
C LEU A 107 -12.79 8.44 -11.87
N ARG A 108 -13.87 8.52 -12.66
CA ARG A 108 -15.20 7.96 -12.35
C ARG A 108 -15.22 6.45 -12.59
N THR A 109 -14.59 5.98 -13.66
CA THR A 109 -14.72 4.59 -14.12
C THR A 109 -13.44 3.76 -14.01
N SER A 110 -12.25 4.37 -14.09
CA SER A 110 -10.99 3.63 -14.01
C SER A 110 -10.81 3.02 -12.61
N PRO A 111 -10.71 1.69 -12.47
CA PRO A 111 -10.60 1.04 -11.17
C PRO A 111 -9.24 1.31 -10.53
N SER A 112 -9.16 1.09 -9.22
CA SER A 112 -7.91 0.85 -8.51
C SER A 112 -7.59 -0.63 -8.61
N GLU A 113 -6.37 -0.96 -9.03
CA GLU A 113 -5.87 -2.33 -9.04
C GLU A 113 -4.86 -2.57 -7.91
N MET A 114 -4.78 -1.63 -6.95
CA MET A 114 -3.90 -1.69 -5.78
C MET A 114 -4.46 -2.54 -4.63
N GLY A 115 -5.49 -3.34 -4.92
CA GLY A 115 -6.13 -4.28 -3.98
C GLY A 115 -7.53 -3.85 -3.56
N LEU A 116 -8.32 -4.82 -3.09
CA LEU A 116 -9.75 -4.66 -2.80
C LEU A 116 -10.07 -3.52 -1.82
N ILE A 117 -9.21 -3.28 -0.83
CA ILE A 117 -9.37 -2.18 0.13
C ILE A 117 -9.33 -0.83 -0.59
N THR A 118 -8.37 -0.62 -1.48
CA THR A 118 -8.21 0.64 -2.22
C THR A 118 -9.36 0.90 -3.19
N GLU A 119 -9.86 -0.15 -3.84
CA GLU A 119 -11.00 -0.08 -4.74
C GLU A 119 -12.29 0.25 -3.99
N THR A 120 -12.53 -0.46 -2.88
CA THR A 120 -13.66 -0.18 -1.99
C THR A 120 -13.59 1.24 -1.46
N PHE A 121 -12.40 1.69 -1.03
CA PHE A 121 -12.18 3.03 -0.52
C PHE A 121 -12.50 4.11 -1.56
N ARG A 122 -11.98 4.03 -2.79
CA ARG A 122 -12.21 5.09 -3.80
C ARG A 122 -13.68 5.26 -4.19
N LEU A 123 -14.51 4.24 -3.98
CA LEU A 123 -15.94 4.24 -4.31
C LEU A 123 -16.81 4.77 -3.16
N ARG A 124 -16.24 5.00 -1.97
CA ARG A 124 -17.00 5.50 -0.82
C ARG A 124 -17.37 6.97 -0.98
N LYS A 125 -18.54 7.33 -0.48
CA LYS A 125 -19.06 8.70 -0.49
C LYS A 125 -18.08 9.66 0.19
N GLY A 126 -17.77 10.78 -0.48
CA GLY A 126 -16.88 11.82 0.03
C GLY A 126 -15.39 11.56 -0.20
N VAL A 127 -15.01 10.36 -0.65
CA VAL A 127 -13.62 10.10 -1.06
C VAL A 127 -13.37 10.79 -2.40
N ILE A 128 -12.30 11.58 -2.46
CA ILE A 128 -11.84 12.26 -3.68
C ILE A 128 -10.58 11.59 -4.21
N ARG A 129 -10.25 11.84 -5.48
CA ARG A 129 -9.11 11.20 -6.17
C ARG A 129 -8.32 12.23 -6.94
N SER A 130 -7.00 12.16 -6.87
CA SER A 130 -6.13 13.10 -7.57
C SER A 130 -6.01 12.79 -9.07
N LEU A 131 -5.77 13.85 -9.85
CA LEU A 131 -5.67 13.80 -11.31
C LEU A 131 -4.25 13.43 -11.76
N SER A 132 -3.91 12.14 -11.74
CA SER A 132 -2.67 11.62 -12.33
C SER A 132 -2.95 10.33 -13.11
N PRO A 133 -2.38 10.16 -14.31
CA PRO A 133 -2.63 9.00 -15.15
C PRO A 133 -1.97 7.72 -14.62
N THR A 134 -0.86 7.82 -13.89
CA THR A 134 -0.07 6.64 -13.47
C THR A 134 -0.04 6.41 -11.96
N HIS A 135 -0.14 7.47 -11.14
CA HIS A 135 -0.04 7.36 -9.68
C HIS A 135 -1.13 8.15 -8.94
N CYS A 136 -2.37 8.12 -9.45
CA CYS A 136 -3.49 8.73 -8.74
C CYS A 136 -3.67 8.15 -7.32
N THR A 137 -4.05 9.02 -6.40
CA THR A 137 -4.25 8.70 -4.99
C THR A 137 -5.66 9.10 -4.59
N ALA A 138 -6.37 8.23 -3.89
CA ALA A 138 -7.66 8.50 -3.29
C ALA A 138 -7.46 9.03 -1.86
N GLY A 139 -8.37 9.88 -1.38
CA GLY A 139 -8.24 10.54 -0.08
C GLY A 139 -9.55 10.95 0.55
N TYR A 140 -9.60 10.92 1.87
CA TYR A 140 -10.71 11.40 2.69
C TYR A 140 -10.23 11.96 4.01
N GLY A 141 -10.88 13.01 4.48
CA GLY A 141 -10.60 13.65 5.77
C GLY A 141 -10.05 15.07 5.63
N ALA A 142 -9.60 15.63 6.75
CA ALA A 142 -9.38 17.06 6.93
C ALA A 142 -8.43 17.72 5.90
N HIS A 143 -7.42 17.00 5.43
CA HIS A 143 -6.40 17.50 4.50
C HIS A 143 -6.45 16.83 3.12
N ALA A 144 -7.46 16.01 2.83
CA ALA A 144 -7.52 15.25 1.58
C ALA A 144 -7.49 16.16 0.34
N GLU A 145 -8.30 17.23 0.34
CA GLU A 145 -8.34 18.18 -0.78
C GLU A 145 -6.99 18.86 -0.98
N GLU A 146 -6.40 19.41 0.08
CA GLU A 146 -5.09 20.08 0.04
C GLU A 146 -3.99 19.18 -0.55
N ILE A 147 -3.93 17.92 -0.08
CA ILE A 147 -2.93 16.94 -0.49
C ILE A 147 -3.14 16.52 -1.95
N LEU A 148 -4.39 16.30 -2.37
CA LEU A 148 -4.70 15.75 -3.70
C LEU A 148 -4.79 16.81 -4.81
N LYS A 149 -4.94 18.08 -4.44
CA LYS A 149 -5.06 19.21 -5.36
C LYS A 149 -3.86 19.30 -6.32
N ASP A 150 -4.10 19.78 -7.53
CA ASP A 150 -3.05 20.19 -8.50
C ASP A 150 -2.13 19.06 -9.00
N HIS A 151 -2.49 17.79 -8.77
CA HIS A 151 -1.68 16.65 -9.19
C HIS A 151 -1.49 16.56 -10.72
N GLN A 152 -2.43 17.11 -11.50
CA GLN A 152 -2.36 17.19 -12.96
C GLN A 152 -1.23 18.10 -13.47
N PHE A 153 -0.64 18.92 -12.59
CA PHE A 153 0.49 19.78 -12.94
C PHE A 153 1.85 19.14 -12.61
N CYS A 154 1.85 17.92 -12.07
CA CYS A 154 3.06 17.16 -11.80
C CYS A 154 3.51 16.39 -13.05
N THR A 155 4.57 16.86 -13.71
CA THR A 155 5.16 16.15 -14.86
C THR A 155 5.66 14.76 -14.48
N VAL A 156 6.16 14.56 -13.27
CA VAL A 156 6.43 13.23 -12.70
C VAL A 156 5.34 12.97 -11.67
N SER A 157 4.51 11.94 -11.88
CA SER A 157 3.34 11.65 -11.03
C SER A 157 3.67 11.46 -9.55
N VAL A 158 4.89 11.03 -9.24
CA VAL A 158 5.40 10.91 -7.87
C VAL A 158 6.58 11.87 -7.67
N GLY A 159 6.45 13.10 -8.18
CA GLY A 159 7.48 14.15 -8.12
C GLY A 159 7.08 15.33 -7.24
N LYS A 160 7.70 16.49 -7.49
CA LYS A 160 7.33 17.76 -6.82
C LYS A 160 5.87 18.11 -7.10
N GLY A 161 5.18 18.62 -6.09
CA GLY A 161 3.75 18.93 -6.09
C GLY A 161 2.82 17.73 -5.88
N SER A 162 3.34 16.50 -5.97
CA SER A 162 2.51 15.29 -5.85
C SER A 162 1.93 15.11 -4.44
N PRO A 163 0.88 14.29 -4.27
CA PRO A 163 0.36 13.91 -2.95
C PRO A 163 1.44 13.39 -2.00
N TYR A 164 2.48 12.74 -2.53
CA TYR A 164 3.58 12.17 -1.76
C TYR A 164 4.52 13.25 -1.21
N GLU A 165 4.81 14.31 -1.97
CA GLU A 165 5.55 15.47 -1.45
C GLU A 165 4.78 16.12 -0.30
N LYS A 166 3.48 16.36 -0.50
CA LYS A 166 2.64 17.06 0.48
C LYS A 166 2.48 16.23 1.75
N LEU A 167 2.26 14.92 1.64
CA LEU A 167 2.28 14.00 2.78
C LEU A 167 3.56 14.15 3.60
N ILE A 168 4.73 14.17 2.94
CA ILE A 168 6.04 14.30 3.57
C ILE A 168 6.19 15.66 4.25
N LYS A 169 5.81 16.76 3.58
CA LYS A 169 5.88 18.13 4.13
C LYS A 169 4.94 18.35 5.31
N MET A 170 3.82 17.64 5.35
CA MET A 170 2.82 17.74 6.42
C MET A 170 3.08 16.76 7.57
N ASN A 171 4.27 16.15 7.65
CA ASN A 171 4.63 15.15 8.66
C ASN A 171 3.63 13.97 8.72
N GLY A 172 3.16 13.53 7.55
CA GLY A 172 2.30 12.37 7.44
C GLY A 172 3.03 11.06 7.73
N LYS A 173 2.23 10.01 7.89
CA LYS A 173 2.69 8.64 8.16
C LYS A 173 2.35 7.72 7.00
N ILE A 174 3.11 6.65 6.86
CA ILE A 174 2.89 5.58 5.88
C ILE A 174 2.63 4.29 6.64
N LEU A 175 1.49 3.66 6.38
CA LEU A 175 1.16 2.32 6.90
C LEU A 175 1.36 1.29 5.81
N LEU A 176 2.24 0.32 6.06
CA LEU A 176 2.42 -0.88 5.24
C LEU A 176 1.76 -2.04 5.97
N LEU A 177 0.52 -2.37 5.58
CA LEU A 177 -0.33 -3.36 6.25
C LEU A 177 -0.37 -4.68 5.47
N GLY A 178 0.38 -5.67 5.95
CA GLY A 178 0.54 -6.95 5.25
C GLY A 178 1.40 -6.85 3.97
N VAL A 179 2.14 -5.75 3.82
CA VAL A 179 3.05 -5.48 2.69
C VAL A 179 4.37 -4.90 3.20
N GLY A 180 5.40 -4.92 2.35
CA GLY A 180 6.73 -4.38 2.65
C GLY A 180 7.02 -3.07 1.92
N HIS A 181 8.26 -2.59 2.04
CA HIS A 181 8.72 -1.37 1.37
C HIS A 181 8.69 -1.46 -0.15
N GLY A 182 8.68 -2.67 -0.74
CA GLY A 182 8.43 -2.88 -2.16
C GLY A 182 7.10 -2.31 -2.66
N ASN A 183 6.14 -2.08 -1.78
CA ASN A 183 4.85 -1.46 -2.11
C ASN A 183 4.78 0.01 -1.69
N ASN A 184 5.83 0.56 -1.06
CA ASN A 184 5.84 1.93 -0.56
C ASN A 184 6.14 2.92 -1.70
N THR A 185 5.08 3.43 -2.33
CA THR A 185 5.18 4.37 -3.45
C THR A 185 5.94 5.66 -3.10
N SER A 186 6.00 6.05 -1.83
CA SER A 186 6.73 7.25 -1.39
C SER A 186 8.24 7.14 -1.62
N LEU A 187 8.80 5.92 -1.74
CA LEU A 187 10.20 5.73 -2.10
C LEU A 187 10.53 6.24 -3.51
N HIS A 188 9.60 6.11 -4.47
CA HIS A 188 9.77 6.71 -5.80
C HIS A 188 9.86 8.23 -5.74
N TYR A 189 9.05 8.87 -4.89
CA TYR A 189 9.16 10.31 -4.68
C TYR A 189 10.55 10.70 -4.17
N ILE A 190 11.05 9.97 -3.17
CA ILE A 190 12.37 10.24 -2.58
C ILE A 190 13.48 10.07 -3.63
N GLU A 191 13.41 9.05 -4.50
CA GLU A 191 14.32 8.88 -5.64
C GLU A 191 14.33 10.11 -6.56
N ASN A 192 13.14 10.49 -7.02
CA ASN A 192 12.95 11.52 -8.05
C ASN A 192 13.43 12.90 -7.61
N VAL A 193 13.35 13.23 -6.32
CA VAL A 193 13.76 14.55 -5.80
C VAL A 193 15.18 14.60 -5.25
N ASN A 194 15.88 13.46 -5.15
CA ASN A 194 17.23 13.38 -4.60
C ASN A 194 18.32 12.99 -5.62
N GLY A 195 17.98 12.97 -6.91
CA GLY A 195 18.95 12.81 -7.99
C GLY A 195 19.19 11.36 -8.43
N ALA A 196 18.32 10.42 -8.06
CA ALA A 196 18.38 9.09 -8.63
C ALA A 196 18.01 9.14 -10.13
N PRO A 197 18.75 8.45 -11.01
CA PRO A 197 18.43 8.40 -12.43
C PRO A 197 17.29 7.41 -12.65
N THR A 198 16.04 7.83 -12.37
CA THR A 198 14.87 6.95 -12.40
C THR A 198 13.82 7.33 -13.44
N VAL A 199 13.89 8.54 -13.99
CA VAL A 199 12.84 9.12 -14.85
C VAL A 199 13.30 9.18 -16.31
N CYS A 200 12.40 8.85 -17.24
CA CYS A 200 12.63 8.98 -18.68
C CYS A 200 12.67 10.45 -19.13
N ALA A 201 13.47 10.73 -20.17
CA ALA A 201 13.44 12.04 -20.82
C ALA A 201 12.15 12.28 -21.63
N GLU A 202 11.51 11.21 -22.11
CA GLU A 202 10.28 11.26 -22.91
C GLU A 202 9.08 11.75 -22.07
N ILE A 203 8.30 12.67 -22.64
CA ILE A 203 7.06 13.21 -22.05
C ILE A 203 5.86 12.71 -22.85
N PHE A 204 4.99 11.96 -22.19
CA PHE A 204 3.69 11.57 -22.70
C PHE A 204 2.63 12.63 -22.36
N ARG A 205 1.53 12.67 -23.11
CA ARG A 205 0.42 13.62 -22.90
C ARG A 205 -0.93 12.90 -22.86
N PRO A 206 -1.15 12.00 -21.89
CA PRO A 206 -2.44 11.34 -21.70
C PRO A 206 -3.56 12.34 -21.38
N VAL A 207 -4.80 11.91 -21.62
CA VAL A 207 -6.00 12.63 -21.23
C VAL A 207 -6.50 12.05 -19.91
N VAL A 208 -6.70 12.90 -18.92
CA VAL A 208 -7.32 12.55 -17.65
C VAL A 208 -8.69 13.23 -17.58
N ILE A 209 -9.75 12.48 -17.27
CA ILE A 209 -11.10 12.99 -17.09
C ILE A 209 -11.39 13.08 -15.60
N ASP A 210 -11.74 14.28 -15.13
CA ASP A 210 -12.08 14.50 -13.72
C ASP A 210 -13.50 14.05 -13.35
N LEU A 211 -13.88 14.24 -12.08
CA LEU A 211 -15.18 13.83 -11.56
C LEU A 211 -16.35 14.60 -12.21
N GLU A 212 -16.10 15.82 -12.69
CA GLU A 212 -17.07 16.64 -13.43
C GLU A 212 -17.13 16.30 -14.93
N GLY A 213 -16.27 15.41 -15.41
CA GLY A 213 -16.20 15.02 -16.83
C GLY A 213 -15.36 15.96 -17.69
N ARG A 214 -14.57 16.86 -17.10
CA ARG A 214 -13.65 17.73 -17.84
C ARG A 214 -12.39 16.97 -18.22
N CYS A 215 -11.93 17.18 -19.46
CA CYS A 215 -10.72 16.57 -19.99
C CYS A 215 -9.50 17.44 -19.71
N TRP A 216 -8.46 16.82 -19.17
CA TRP A 216 -7.16 17.43 -18.87
C TRP A 216 -6.09 16.72 -19.67
N VAL A 217 -5.27 17.46 -20.41
CA VAL A 217 -4.02 16.91 -20.94
C VAL A 217 -2.99 17.01 -19.83
N VAL A 218 -2.49 15.86 -19.37
CA VAL A 218 -1.58 15.78 -18.21
C VAL A 218 -0.20 15.34 -18.70
N PRO A 219 0.77 16.25 -18.91
CA PRO A 219 2.13 15.87 -19.26
C PRO A 219 2.71 14.90 -18.23
N THR A 220 3.25 13.77 -18.67
CA THR A 220 3.77 12.73 -17.76
C THR A 220 5.08 12.16 -18.25
N GLN A 221 6.10 12.21 -17.41
CA GLN A 221 7.38 11.51 -17.56
C GLN A 221 7.35 10.25 -16.70
N PRO A 222 7.29 9.06 -17.33
CA PRO A 222 7.31 7.80 -16.59
C PRO A 222 8.70 7.49 -16.06
N HIS A 223 8.79 6.57 -15.10
CA HIS A 223 10.07 6.00 -14.72
C HIS A 223 10.65 5.12 -15.84
N MET A 224 11.97 5.00 -15.87
CA MET A 224 12.68 4.12 -16.79
C MET A 224 12.22 2.67 -16.60
N PRO A 225 11.87 1.96 -17.69
CA PRO A 225 11.43 0.58 -17.63
C PRO A 225 12.60 -0.33 -17.24
N GLY A 226 12.30 -1.45 -16.60
CA GLY A 226 13.31 -2.47 -16.26
C GLY A 226 14.25 -2.10 -15.10
N LEU A 227 14.08 -0.94 -14.47
CA LEU A 227 14.82 -0.60 -13.26
C LEU A 227 14.36 -1.48 -12.08
N SER A 228 15.20 -2.42 -11.67
CA SER A 228 14.96 -3.22 -10.47
C SER A 228 15.32 -2.40 -9.23
N ARG A 229 14.40 -2.34 -8.24
CA ARG A 229 14.63 -1.62 -6.99
C ARG A 229 14.85 -2.57 -5.83
N ARG A 230 15.69 -2.14 -4.89
CA ARG A 230 16.01 -2.89 -3.67
C ARG A 230 15.23 -2.39 -2.46
N TYR A 231 13.98 -1.97 -2.64
CA TYR A 231 13.15 -1.49 -1.53
C TYR A 231 12.94 -2.55 -0.44
N ASN A 232 12.87 -3.83 -0.81
CA ASN A 232 12.74 -4.95 0.12
C ASN A 232 14.08 -5.42 0.71
N CYS A 233 15.18 -4.72 0.44
CA CYS A 233 16.50 -5.06 0.97
C CYS A 233 16.49 -4.79 2.49
N PRO A 234 16.89 -5.75 3.35
CA PRO A 234 16.89 -5.58 4.80
C PRO A 234 17.64 -4.34 5.27
N GLU A 235 18.69 -3.93 4.56
CA GLU A 235 19.49 -2.75 4.85
C GLU A 235 18.67 -1.46 4.79
N VAL A 236 17.74 -1.33 3.84
CA VAL A 236 16.87 -0.14 3.74
C VAL A 236 15.96 -0.08 4.96
N GLU A 237 15.29 -1.18 5.30
CA GLU A 237 14.43 -1.24 6.48
C GLU A 237 15.21 -1.04 7.78
N ASN A 238 16.36 -1.70 7.94
CA ASN A 238 17.18 -1.63 9.14
C ASN A 238 17.64 -0.20 9.45
N GLU A 239 17.97 0.60 8.44
CA GLU A 239 18.35 2.00 8.65
C GLU A 239 17.16 2.83 9.18
N ILE A 240 15.96 2.62 8.64
CA ILE A 240 14.75 3.33 9.07
C ILE A 240 14.37 2.93 10.50
N VAL A 241 14.44 1.64 10.82
CA VAL A 241 14.16 1.10 12.17
C VAL A 241 15.19 1.59 13.18
N LYS A 242 16.50 1.54 12.87
CA LYS A 242 17.56 2.03 13.77
C LYS A 242 17.40 3.52 14.08
N ALA A 243 16.92 4.31 13.12
CA ALA A 243 16.63 5.73 13.30
C ALA A 243 15.32 5.99 14.07
N SER A 244 14.60 4.94 14.52
CA SER A 244 13.31 5.03 15.20
C SER A 244 12.19 5.71 14.37
N PHE A 245 12.33 5.74 13.05
CA PHE A 245 11.34 6.32 12.13
C PHE A 245 10.30 5.30 11.65
N GLN A 246 10.43 4.05 12.09
CA GLN A 246 9.47 2.99 11.80
C GLN A 246 9.19 2.16 13.05
N LYS A 247 7.92 1.84 13.24
CA LYS A 247 7.43 0.88 14.24
C LYS A 247 6.85 -0.34 13.54
N ASN A 248 7.28 -1.51 13.96
CA ASN A 248 6.75 -2.78 13.49
C ASN A 248 5.74 -3.30 14.52
N GLY A 249 4.67 -3.93 14.03
CA GLY A 249 3.63 -4.52 14.87
C GLY A 249 2.76 -5.49 14.08
N LYS A 250 1.62 -5.87 14.65
CA LYS A 250 0.58 -6.63 13.98
C LYS A 250 -0.73 -5.88 13.99
N ILE A 251 -1.51 -6.03 12.92
CA ILE A 251 -2.90 -5.57 12.81
C ILE A 251 -3.71 -6.74 12.25
N GLY A 252 -4.60 -7.29 13.06
CA GLY A 252 -5.12 -8.63 12.82
C GLY A 252 -3.97 -9.66 12.78
N LEU A 253 -3.95 -10.52 11.76
CA LEU A 253 -2.84 -11.46 11.56
C LEU A 253 -1.67 -10.88 10.74
N ALA A 254 -1.86 -9.72 10.11
CA ALA A 254 -0.88 -9.13 9.21
C ALA A 254 0.27 -8.48 9.99
N ASP A 255 1.49 -8.65 9.50
CA ASP A 255 2.61 -7.78 9.88
C ASP A 255 2.36 -6.38 9.35
N ALA A 256 2.63 -5.39 10.19
CA ALA A 256 2.40 -3.98 9.88
C ALA A 256 3.64 -3.15 10.19
N LYS A 257 3.88 -2.12 9.38
CA LYS A 257 4.94 -1.13 9.56
C LYS A 257 4.31 0.25 9.51
N LEU A 258 4.50 1.04 10.56
CA LEU A 258 4.11 2.46 10.60
C LEU A 258 5.36 3.31 10.50
N VAL A 259 5.46 4.12 9.45
CA VAL A 259 6.66 4.87 9.09
C VAL A 259 6.36 6.37 9.11
N GLU A 260 7.24 7.17 9.71
CA GLU A 260 7.21 8.63 9.65
C GLU A 260 7.73 9.09 8.28
N ALA A 261 6.86 9.63 7.43
CA ALA A 261 7.17 9.88 6.01
C ALA A 261 8.30 10.92 5.84
N GLY A 262 8.21 12.03 6.59
CA GLY A 262 9.22 13.10 6.61
C GLY A 262 10.61 12.60 6.96
N SER A 263 10.71 11.88 8.07
CA SER A 263 11.98 11.37 8.58
C SER A 263 12.59 10.30 7.68
N MET A 264 11.76 9.39 7.13
CA MET A 264 12.21 8.43 6.12
C MET A 264 12.74 9.15 4.87
N ALA A 265 12.02 10.17 4.39
CA ALA A 265 12.40 10.91 3.19
C ALA A 265 13.74 11.63 3.35
N GLU A 266 14.02 12.24 4.50
CA GLU A 266 15.30 12.88 4.74
C GLU A 266 16.44 11.87 4.85
N LEU A 267 16.25 10.79 5.61
CA LEU A 267 17.26 9.76 5.81
C LEU A 267 17.66 9.10 4.47
N ILE A 268 16.68 8.61 3.72
CA ILE A 268 16.90 7.91 2.46
C ILE A 268 17.34 8.89 1.37
N GLY A 269 16.78 10.10 1.35
CA GLY A 269 17.21 11.16 0.44
C GLY A 269 18.69 11.51 0.60
N LYS A 270 19.19 11.60 1.84
CA LYS A 270 20.62 11.81 2.11
C LYS A 270 21.49 10.69 1.51
N LYS A 271 21.07 9.43 1.64
CA LYS A 271 21.80 8.28 1.07
C LYS A 271 21.81 8.33 -0.46
N ILE A 272 20.70 8.71 -1.08
CA ILE A 272 20.62 8.86 -2.54
C ILE A 272 21.51 10.01 -3.03
N ARG A 273 21.55 11.15 -2.32
CA ARG A 273 22.46 12.25 -2.66
C ARG A 273 23.95 11.85 -2.57
N GLN A 274 24.29 10.90 -1.70
CA GLN A 274 25.64 10.33 -1.59
C GLN A 274 25.92 9.25 -2.63
N ASN A 275 24.90 8.45 -2.98
CA ASN A 275 24.96 7.42 -3.99
C ASN A 275 23.62 7.40 -4.75
N PRO A 276 23.54 8.02 -5.96
CA PRO A 276 22.30 8.10 -6.74
C PRO A 276 21.66 6.74 -7.06
N LEU A 277 22.43 5.65 -6.97
CA LEU A 277 21.98 4.29 -7.21
C LEU A 277 21.62 3.52 -5.92
N TYR A 278 21.53 4.20 -4.78
CA TYR A 278 21.33 3.57 -3.46
C TYR A 278 20.13 2.62 -3.39
N LEU A 279 19.01 2.95 -4.06
CA LEU A 279 17.80 2.12 -4.11
C LEU A 279 17.67 1.28 -5.39
N ILE A 280 18.64 1.33 -6.29
CA ILE A 280 18.61 0.67 -7.60
C ILE A 280 19.54 -0.55 -7.56
N ASN A 281 19.08 -1.68 -8.10
CA ASN A 281 19.93 -2.85 -8.31
C ASN A 281 20.79 -2.62 -9.56
N VAL A 282 22.05 -2.23 -9.35
CA VAL A 282 23.01 -1.94 -10.44
C VAL A 282 23.50 -3.23 -11.12
N PHE A 283 23.48 -4.35 -10.40
CA PHE A 283 23.83 -5.67 -10.90
C PHE A 283 22.71 -6.64 -10.55
N SER A 284 21.95 -7.04 -11.57
CA SER A 284 21.04 -8.19 -11.46
C SER A 284 21.87 -9.41 -11.87
N HIS A 285 22.09 -10.35 -10.94
CA HIS A 285 22.54 -11.69 -11.31
C HIS A 285 21.35 -12.50 -11.83
#